data_AF-A0A2V6WAY8-F1
#
_entry.id   AF-A0A2V6WAY8-F1
#
_cell.length_a   1.000
_cell.length_b   1.000
_cell.length_c   1.000
_cell.angle_alpha   90.00
_cell.angle_beta   90.00
_cell.angle_gamma   90.00
#
_symmetry.space_group_name_H-M   'P 1'
#
loop_
_entity.id
_entity.type
_entity.pdbx_description
1 polymer ?
#
loop_
_entity_poly.entity_id
_entity_poly.type
_entity_poly.pdbx_seq_one_letter_code
_entity_poly.pdbx_strand_id
1 'polypeptide(L)'
;MAVGNVGVVAAARLPLRVRIRELLDRERVLGPLFITPALILIVLLVAFPFCMALYFSVSNAFIGRPSHFVGFKNFINLWGSDAFR
;
A
#
# COMPACT_ATOMS: atom_id res chain seq x y z
N MET A 1 -8.86 -10.82 65.31
CA MET A 1 -8.10 -11.34 64.15
C MET A 1 -8.88 -10.98 62.88
N ALA A 2 -8.52 -9.88 62.22
CA ALA A 2 -9.13 -9.44 60.98
C ALA A 2 -8.15 -9.72 59.84
N VAL A 3 -8.30 -10.88 59.18
CA VAL A 3 -7.57 -11.16 57.95
C VAL A 3 -8.37 -10.52 56.82
N GLY A 4 -7.95 -9.31 56.45
CA GLY A 4 -8.47 -8.61 55.28
C GLY A 4 -8.23 -9.46 54.04
N ASN A 5 -9.33 -9.79 53.37
CA ASN A 5 -9.34 -10.52 52.11
C ASN A 5 -8.56 -9.67 51.09
N VAL A 6 -7.30 -10.03 50.83
CA VAL A 6 -6.52 -9.48 49.72
C VAL A 6 -7.17 -10.04 48.47
N GLY A 7 -8.19 -9.32 48.00
CA GLY A 7 -8.74 -9.50 46.67
C GLY A 7 -7.57 -9.36 45.72
N VAL A 8 -7.05 -10.50 45.28
CA VAL A 8 -6.24 -10.60 44.07
C VAL A 8 -7.13 -9.98 43.01
N VAL A 9 -6.88 -8.71 42.70
CA VAL A 9 -7.50 -8.02 41.58
C VAL A 9 -6.99 -8.78 40.36
N ALA A 10 -7.73 -9.83 40.01
CA ALA A 10 -7.50 -10.66 38.86
C ALA A 10 -7.24 -9.70 37.71
N ALA A 11 -6.04 -9.80 37.12
CA ALA A 11 -5.54 -8.91 36.08
C ALA A 11 -6.69 -8.58 35.11
N ALA A 12 -7.32 -7.43 35.35
CA ALA A 12 -8.52 -7.07 34.64
C ALA A 12 -8.06 -6.86 33.21
N ARG A 13 -8.47 -7.75 32.31
CA ARG A 13 -8.14 -7.62 30.89
C ARG A 13 -8.70 -6.27 30.47
N LEU A 14 -7.81 -5.29 30.30
CA LEU A 14 -8.20 -3.94 29.94
C LEU A 14 -9.11 -4.04 28.70
N PRO A 15 -10.30 -3.42 28.73
CA PRO A 15 -11.23 -3.52 27.63
C PRO A 15 -10.54 -3.02 26.35
N LEU A 16 -10.78 -3.68 25.22
CA LEU A 16 -10.12 -3.42 23.93
C LEU A 16 -10.11 -1.93 23.56
N ARG A 17 -11.17 -1.21 23.95
CA ARG A 17 -11.34 0.24 23.80
C ARG A 17 -10.24 1.06 24.49
N VAL A 18 -9.83 0.68 25.70
CA VAL A 18 -8.77 1.38 26.44
C VAL A 18 -7.42 1.14 25.76
N ARG A 19 -7.17 -0.08 25.29
CA ARG A 19 -5.95 -0.44 24.56
C ARG A 19 -5.83 0.27 23.22
N ILE A 20 -6.92 0.39 22.46
CA ILE A 20 -6.98 1.15 21.20
C ILE A 20 -6.74 2.64 21.48
N ARG A 21 -7.33 3.19 22.54
CA ARG A 21 -7.14 4.60 22.92
C ARG A 21 -5.70 4.90 23.33
N GLU A 22 -5.07 4.00 24.09
CA GLU A 22 -3.67 4.12 24.51
C GLU A 22 -2.67 3.91 23.35
N LEU A 23 -3.02 3.09 22.36
CA LEU A 23 -2.27 2.96 21.11
C LEU A 23 -2.39 4.21 20.23
N LEU A 24 -3.57 4.81 20.16
CA LEU A 24 -3.78 6.05 19.43
C LEU A 24 -3.10 7.22 20.14
N ASP A 25 -3.13 7.31 21.47
CA ASP A 25 -2.46 8.40 22.23
C ASP A 25 -0.92 8.43 22.07
N ARG A 26 -0.32 7.37 21.53
CA ARG A 26 1.09 7.40 21.16
C ARG A 26 1.27 8.22 19.89
N GLU A 27 1.94 9.37 20.01
CA GLU A 27 2.34 10.25 18.89
C GLU A 27 2.97 9.48 17.71
N ARG A 28 3.70 8.40 18.01
CA ARG A 28 4.34 7.52 17.03
C ARG A 28 3.35 6.75 16.13
N VAL A 29 2.10 6.60 16.55
CA VAL A 29 1.03 5.92 15.81
C VAL A 29 0.15 6.92 15.07
N LEU A 30 -0.16 8.06 15.72
CA LEU A 30 -1.02 9.08 15.14
C LEU A 30 -0.45 9.64 13.82
N GLY A 31 0.82 10.05 13.79
CA GLY A 31 1.45 10.64 12.60
C GLY A 31 1.38 9.76 11.35
N PRO A 32 1.88 8.51 11.40
CA PRO A 32 1.75 7.57 10.29
C PRO A 32 0.29 7.30 9.91
N LEU A 33 -0.62 7.15 10.88
CA LEU A 33 -2.04 6.86 10.61
C LEU A 33 -2.72 7.96 9.78
N PHE A 34 -2.40 9.24 10.05
CA PHE A 34 -2.92 10.38 9.30
C PHE A 34 -2.32 10.49 7.89
N ILE A 35 -1.04 10.14 7.70
CA ILE A 35 -0.37 10.21 6.39
C ILE A 35 -0.69 9.01 5.50
N THR A 36 -0.93 7.84 6.10
CA THR A 36 -1.23 6.58 5.40
C THR A 36 -2.30 6.70 4.31
N PRO A 37 -3.47 7.33 4.52
CA PRO A 37 -4.48 7.46 3.46
C PRO A 37 -3.97 8.27 2.25
N ALA A 38 -3.22 9.35 2.47
CA ALA A 38 -2.61 10.11 1.38
C ALA A 38 -1.54 9.29 0.65
N LEU A 39 -0.72 8.54 1.38
CA LEU A 39 0.29 7.64 0.79
C LEU A 39 -0.36 6.54 -0.06
N ILE A 40 -1.43 5.92 0.44
CA ILE A 40 -2.20 4.92 -0.31
C ILE A 40 -2.72 5.53 -1.61
N LEU A 41 -3.30 6.72 -1.55
CA LEU A 41 -3.79 7.41 -2.75
C LEU A 41 -2.66 7.67 -3.75
N ILE A 42 -1.50 8.16 -3.30
CA ILE A 42 -0.33 8.38 -4.16
C ILE A 42 0.12 7.07 -4.80
N VAL A 43 0.25 6.01 -4.01
CA VAL A 43 0.68 4.69 -4.52
C VAL A 43 -0.34 4.17 -5.53
N LEU A 44 -1.64 4.27 -5.26
CA LEU A 44 -2.66 3.82 -6.21
C LEU A 44 -2.63 4.64 -7.49
N LEU A 45 -2.58 5.97 -7.39
CA LEU A 45 -2.57 6.86 -8.56
C LEU A 45 -1.29 6.76 -9.39
N VAL A 46 -0.14 6.44 -8.78
CA VAL A 46 1.15 6.39 -9.49
C VAL A 46 1.51 4.98 -9.89
N ALA A 47 1.47 4.03 -8.96
CA ALA A 47 1.87 2.65 -9.22
C ALA A 47 0.91 1.96 -10.21
N PHE A 48 -0.39 2.25 -10.16
CA PHE A 48 -1.34 1.66 -11.10
C PHE A 48 -1.03 2.02 -12.56
N PRO A 49 -1.01 3.30 -12.99
CA PRO A 49 -0.69 3.64 -14.37
C PRO A 49 0.76 3.30 -14.72
N PHE A 50 1.69 3.34 -13.77
CA PHE A 50 3.07 2.91 -14.00
C PHE A 50 3.16 1.42 -14.36
N CYS A 51 2.52 0.55 -13.60
CA CYS A 51 2.44 -0.88 -13.90
C CYS A 51 1.75 -1.15 -15.24
N MET A 52 0.69 -0.38 -15.55
CA MET A 52 0.02 -0.45 -16.85
C MET A 52 0.95 -0.02 -17.99
N ALA A 53 1.73 1.04 -17.82
CA ALA A 53 2.71 1.47 -18.81
C ALA A 53 3.78 0.41 -19.04
N LEU A 54 4.28 -0.24 -17.99
CA LEU A 54 5.20 -1.36 -18.10
C LEU A 54 4.56 -2.53 -18.87
N TYR A 55 3.33 -2.91 -18.53
CA TYR A 55 2.60 -3.97 -19.21
C TYR A 55 2.36 -3.67 -20.71
N PHE A 56 2.00 -2.43 -21.04
CA PHE A 56 1.82 -1.99 -22.42
C PHE A 56 3.14 -1.87 -23.18
N SER A 57 4.25 -1.54 -22.51
CA SER A 57 5.56 -1.47 -23.17
C SER A 57 6.02 -2.82 -23.76
N VAL A 58 5.61 -3.92 -23.14
CA VAL A 58 5.91 -5.30 -23.57
C VAL A 58 4.76 -5.95 -24.35
N SER A 59 3.69 -5.21 -24.62
CA SER A 59 2.53 -5.67 -25.36
C SER A 59 2.32 -4.84 -26.62
N ASN A 60 1.73 -5.44 -27.64
CA ASN A 60 1.18 -4.73 -28.78
C ASN A 60 -0.19 -4.16 -28.38
N ALA A 61 -0.17 -3.11 -27.57
CA ALA A 61 -1.36 -2.44 -27.08
C ALA A 61 -1.76 -1.32 -28.06
N PHE A 62 -2.94 -1.42 -28.66
CA PHE A 62 -3.48 -0.41 -29.56
C PHE A 62 -4.90 -0.06 -29.15
N ILE A 63 -5.23 1.23 -29.11
CA ILE A 63 -6.57 1.68 -28.72
C ILE A 63 -7.61 1.07 -29.66
N GLY A 64 -8.66 0.47 -29.08
CA GLY A 64 -9.75 -0.17 -29.84
C GLY A 64 -9.42 -1.60 -30.34
N ARG A 65 -8.29 -2.19 -29.96
CA ARG A 65 -7.95 -3.59 -30.25
C ARG A 65 -7.51 -4.33 -28.99
N PRO A 66 -7.70 -5.66 -28.91
CA PRO A 66 -7.16 -6.46 -27.82
C PRO A 66 -5.63 -6.38 -27.81
N SER A 67 -5.07 -6.27 -26.60
CA SER A 67 -3.62 -6.26 -26.38
C SER A 67 -3.06 -7.66 -26.52
N HIS A 68 -1.94 -7.81 -27.24
CA HIS A 68 -1.20 -9.07 -27.36
C HIS A 68 0.20 -8.92 -26.78
N PHE A 69 0.64 -9.84 -25.92
CA PHE A 69 1.99 -9.80 -25.37
C PHE A 69 3.05 -10.09 -26.45
N VAL A 70 4.03 -9.21 -26.62
CA VAL A 70 5.09 -9.32 -27.65
C VAL A 70 6.51 -9.26 -27.06
N GLY A 71 6.63 -9.22 -25.73
CA GLY A 71 7.90 -9.13 -25.03
C GLY A 71 8.69 -7.86 -25.42
N PHE A 72 9.98 -8.00 -25.72
CA PHE A 72 10.86 -6.87 -26.00
C PHE A 72 10.82 -6.37 -27.46
N LYS A 73 9.93 -6.90 -28.30
CA LYS A 73 9.90 -6.57 -29.73
C LYS A 73 9.69 -5.07 -29.99
N ASN A 74 8.88 -4.40 -29.16
CA ASN A 74 8.67 -2.96 -29.24
C ASN A 74 9.99 -2.18 -29.09
N PHE A 75 10.82 -2.53 -28.10
CA PHE A 75 12.10 -1.86 -27.85
C PHE A 75 13.11 -2.08 -28.98
N ILE A 76 13.19 -3.30 -29.52
CA ILE A 76 14.08 -3.62 -30.66
C ILE A 76 13.67 -2.81 -31.89
N ASN A 77 12.37 -2.72 -32.17
CA ASN A 77 11.85 -1.95 -33.30
C ASN A 77 12.18 -0.45 -33.16
N LEU A 78 12.04 0.10 -31.94
CA LEU A 78 12.34 1.50 -31.66
C LEU A 78 13.82 1.81 -31.83
N TRP A 79 14.71 0.91 -31.41
CA TRP A 79 16.16 1.07 -31.55
C TRP A 79 16.61 1.27 -33.01
N GLY A 80 15.90 0.66 -33.96
CA GLY A 80 16.17 0.79 -35.38
C GLY A 80 15.49 1.98 -36.07
N SER A 81 14.62 2.70 -35.36
CA SER A 81 13.77 3.75 -35.96
C SER A 81 14.48 5.09 -36.06
N ASP A 82 14.11 5.88 -37.07
CA ASP A 82 14.67 7.23 -37.31
C ASP A 82 14.40 8.20 -36.14
N ALA A 83 13.41 7.91 -35.29
CA ALA A 83 13.11 8.73 -34.11
C ALA A 83 14.14 8.56 -32.97
N PHE A 84 14.94 7.49 -32.99
CA PHE A 84 15.89 7.14 -31.93
C PHE A 84 17.33 6.92 -32.45
N ARG A 85 17.62 7.29 -33.70
CA ARG A 85 18.96 7.32 -34.31
C ARG A 85 19.43 8.75 -34.49
#